data_AF-A0A2G4FIS4-F1
#
_entry.id   AF-A0A2G4FIS4-F1
#
_cell.length_a   1.000
_cell.length_b   1.000
_cell.length_c   1.000
_cell.angle_alpha   90.00
_cell.angle_beta   90.00
_cell.angle_gamma   90.00
#
_symmetry.space_group_name_H-M   'P 1'
#
loop_
_entity.id
_entity.type
_entity.pdbx_description
1 polymer ?
#
loop_
_entity_poly.entity_id
_entity_poly.type
_entity_poly.pdbx_seq_one_letter_code
_entity_poly.pdbx_strand_id
1 'polypeptide(L)' 'MLKEQFINQISKNRNVLVTYPSFTNQDNIFMPTGVSIIANQQNQVKINVAYKKITFNESLSYPYSIPDGYSQIKID' A
#
# COMPACT_ATOMS: atom_id res chain seq x y z
N MET A 1 5.69 8.74 -15.25
CA MET A 1 5.13 7.98 -14.10
C MET A 1 5.07 6.51 -14.49
N LEU A 2 5.41 5.62 -13.56
CA LEU A 2 5.46 4.17 -13.81
C LEU A 2 4.04 3.62 -13.97
N LYS A 3 3.72 2.99 -15.10
CA LYS A 3 2.37 2.49 -15.37
C LYS A 3 2.16 1.04 -14.94
N GLU A 4 3.23 0.25 -15.01
CA GLU A 4 3.18 -1.18 -14.73
C GLU A 4 4.53 -1.71 -14.27
N GLN A 5 4.49 -2.86 -13.60
CA GLN A 5 5.63 -3.68 -13.25
C GLN A 5 5.28 -5.14 -13.53
N PHE A 6 6.23 -5.89 -14.08
CA PHE A 6 6.03 -7.29 -14.40
C PHE A 6 7.20 -8.12 -13.88
N ILE A 7 6.88 -9.18 -13.13
CA ILE A 7 7.85 -10.14 -12.61
C ILE A 7 7.46 -11.51 -13.17
N ASN A 8 8.36 -12.14 -13.91
CA ASN A 8 8.14 -13.45 -14.50
C ASN A 8 9.16 -14.47 -14.00
N GLN A 9 8.68 -15.62 -13.54
CA GLN A 9 9.50 -16.74 -13.11
C GLN A 9 9.15 -17.98 -13.94
N ILE A 10 9.79 -18.08 -15.10
CA ILE A 10 9.55 -19.12 -16.10
C ILE A 10 9.76 -20.52 -15.51
N SER A 11 10.83 -20.74 -14.74
CA SER A 11 11.15 -22.04 -14.13
C SER A 11 10.07 -22.57 -13.17
N LYS A 12 9.20 -21.69 -12.66
CA LYS A 12 8.07 -22.05 -11.79
C LYS A 12 6.72 -21.79 -12.46
N ASN A 13 6.72 -21.47 -13.76
CA ASN A 13 5.53 -21.10 -14.54
C ASN A 13 4.60 -20.13 -13.80
N ARG A 14 5.15 -19.03 -13.29
CA ARG A 14 4.37 -18.03 -12.55
C ARG A 14 4.82 -16.62 -12.84
N ASN A 15 3.90 -15.67 -12.73
CA ASN A 15 4.18 -14.26 -12.91
C ASN A 15 3.30 -13.38 -12.03
N VAL A 16 3.72 -12.12 -11.87
CA VAL A 16 2.96 -11.07 -11.21
C VAL A 16 2.98 -9.85 -12.12
N LEU A 17 1.81 -9.31 -12.41
CA LEU A 17 1.60 -8.03 -13.07
C LEU A 17 1.03 -7.05 -12.06
N VAL A 18 1.70 -5.91 -11.88
CA VAL A 18 1.22 -4.78 -11.08
C VAL A 18 0.94 -3.62 -12.02
N THR A 19 -0.25 -3.02 -11.94
CA THR A 19 -0.62 -1.85 -12.74
C THR A 19 -1.10 -0.70 -11.85
N TYR A 20 -0.83 0.52 -12.32
CA TYR A 20 -1.19 1.77 -11.65
C TYR A 20 -2.21 2.52 -12.53
N PRO A 21 -3.51 2.49 -12.20
CA PRO A 21 -4.58 2.91 -13.11
C PRO A 21 -4.52 4.39 -13.49
N SER A 22 -4.25 5.25 -12.51
CA SER A 22 -4.04 6.68 -12.70
C SER A 22 -3.16 7.24 -11.60
N PHE A 23 -2.74 8.49 -11.77
CA PHE A 23 -1.92 9.21 -10.80
C PHE A 23 -2.62 10.52 -10.45
N THR A 24 -2.46 10.93 -9.20
CA THR A 24 -2.89 12.24 -8.71
C THR A 24 -1.69 13.00 -8.17
N ASN A 25 -1.75 14.33 -8.27
CA ASN A 25 -0.81 15.21 -7.59
C ASN A 25 -1.53 15.74 -6.36
N GLN A 26 -1.00 15.41 -5.18
CA GLN A 26 -1.49 15.92 -3.92
C GLN A 26 -0.30 16.45 -3.11
N ASP A 27 -0.39 17.70 -2.67
CA ASP A 27 0.67 18.37 -1.89
C ASP A 27 2.05 18.31 -2.58
N ASN A 28 2.08 18.48 -3.91
CA ASN A 28 3.26 18.34 -4.78
C ASN A 28 3.87 16.93 -4.83
N ILE A 29 3.15 15.91 -4.35
CA ILE A 29 3.56 14.51 -4.40
C ILE A 29 2.68 13.78 -5.42
N PHE A 30 3.34 13.18 -6.41
CA PHE A 30 2.67 12.33 -7.40
C PHE A 30 2.53 10.90 -6.86
N MET A 31 1.30 10.47 -6.63
CA MET A 31 0.98 9.11 -6.16
C MET A 31 -0.01 8.43 -7.11
N PRO A 32 0.07 7.10 -7.26
CA PRO A 32 -0.97 6.36 -7.95
C PRO A 32 -2.28 6.44 -7.15
N THR A 33 -3.41 6.48 -7.84
CA THR A 33 -4.76 6.47 -7.22
C THR A 33 -5.17 5.08 -6.72
N GLY A 34 -4.43 4.06 -7.11
CA GLY A 34 -4.66 2.68 -6.74
C GLY A 34 -3.59 1.77 -7.33
N VAL A 35 -3.69 0.50 -6.97
CA VAL A 35 -2.80 -0.57 -7.43
C VAL A 35 -3.66 -1.77 -7.77
N SER A 36 -3.48 -2.33 -8.97
CA SER A 36 -4.07 -3.62 -9.34
C SER A 36 -2.95 -4.65 -9.50
N ILE A 37 -3.11 -5.80 -8.86
CA ILE A 37 -2.14 -6.88 -8.88
C ILE A 37 -2.83 -8.14 -9.39
N ILE A 38 -2.25 -8.73 -10.44
CA ILE A 38 -2.65 -10.03 -10.97
C ILE A 38 -1.46 -10.96 -10.78
N ALA A 39 -1.60 -11.94 -9.90
CA ALA A 39 -0.63 -13.00 -9.71
C ALA A 39 -1.14 -14.30 -10.34
N ASN A 40 -0.34 -14.87 -11.23
CA ASN A 40 -0.64 -16.12 -11.94
C ASN A 40 0.33 -17.20 -11.48
N GLN A 41 -0.19 -18.31 -10.94
CA GLN A 41 0.54 -19.56 -10.71
C GLN A 41 -0.36 -20.73 -11.11
N GLN A 42 -0.72 -21.63 -10.18
CA GLN A 42 -1.72 -22.68 -10.43
C GLN A 42 -3.13 -22.08 -10.50
N ASN A 43 -3.42 -21.13 -9.62
CA ASN A 43 -4.63 -20.32 -9.62
C ASN A 43 -4.25 -18.84 -9.82
N GLN A 44 -5.19 -18.06 -10.34
CA GLN A 44 -5.05 -16.61 -10.46
C GLN A 44 -5.57 -15.92 -9.20
N VAL A 45 -4.79 -14.99 -8.66
CA VAL A 45 -5.19 -14.10 -7.56
C VAL A 45 -5.23 -12.67 -8.07
N LYS A 46 -6.32 -11.96 -7.78
CA LYS A 46 -6.51 -10.55 -8.12
C LYS A 46 -6.63 -9.73 -6.83
N ILE A 47 -5.82 -8.70 -6.72
CA ILE A 47 -5.90 -7.72 -5.62
C ILE A 47 -6.08 -6.35 -6.25
N ASN A 48 -7.13 -5.63 -5.84
CA ASN A 48 -7.37 -4.26 -6.29
C ASN A 48 -7.42 -3.35 -5.06
N VAL A 49 -6.55 -2.35 -5.04
CA VAL A 49 -6.48 -1.34 -4.01
C VAL A 49 -6.85 0.00 -4.65
N ALA A 50 -7.83 0.69 -4.07
CA ALA A 50 -8.23 2.04 -4.48
C ALA A 50 -8.10 2.99 -3.28
N TYR A 51 -7.38 4.09 -3.45
CA TYR A 51 -7.20 5.08 -2.40
C TYR A 51 -8.30 6.13 -2.48
N LYS A 52 -9.11 6.24 -1.43
CA LYS A 52 -10.20 7.23 -1.35
C LYS A 52 -9.71 8.60 -0.86
N LYS A 53 -8.75 8.60 0.07
CA LYS A 53 -8.12 9.79 0.62
C LYS A 53 -6.64 9.45 0.81
N ILE A 54 -5.77 10.31 0.31
CA ILE A 54 -4.33 10.27 0.59
C ILE A 54 -4.07 11.49 1.48
N THR A 55 -3.23 11.36 2.50
CA THR A 55 -2.82 12.48 3.35
C THR A 55 -1.37 12.26 3.74
N PHE A 56 -0.60 13.34 3.82
CA PHE A 56 0.82 13.29 4.15
C PHE A 56 1.06 14.02 5.45
N ASN A 57 1.99 13.52 6.25
CA ASN A 57 2.47 14.18 7.48
C ASN A 57 1.34 14.54 8.47
N GLU A 58 0.23 13.80 8.52
CA GLU A 58 -0.79 14.04 9.53
C GLU A 58 -0.25 13.67 10.91
N SER A 59 -0.59 14.48 11.92
CA SER A 59 -0.30 14.15 13.30
C SER A 59 -1.10 12.92 13.71
N LEU A 60 -0.39 11.82 13.97
CA LEU A 60 -1.01 10.58 14.44
C LEU A 60 -1.42 10.78 15.90
N SER A 61 -2.72 10.80 16.14
CA SER A 61 -3.27 10.71 17.50
C SER A 61 -3.78 9.29 17.71
N TYR A 62 -3.15 8.58 18.64
CA TYR A 62 -3.60 7.27 19.07
C TYR A 62 -4.44 7.46 20.32
N PRO A 63 -5.72 7.06 20.34
CA PRO A 63 -6.55 7.14 21.54
C PRO A 63 -6.15 6.02 22.50
N TYR A 64 -4.93 6.09 23.04
CA TYR A 64 -4.53 5.28 24.17
C TYR A 64 -4.50 6.18 25.39
N SER A 65 -5.41 5.91 26.33
CA SER A 65 -5.29 6.38 27.70
C SER A 65 -4.58 5.30 28.51
N ILE A 66 -3.64 5.70 29.35
CA ILE A 66 -3.02 4.78 30.31
C ILE A 66 -4.15 4.30 31.24
N PRO A 67 -4.41 2.98 31.34
CA PRO A 67 -5.43 2.47 32.25
C PRO A 67 -5.10 2.85 33.69
N ASP A 68 -6.13 3.03 34.51
CA ASP A 68 -5.95 3.32 35.94
C ASP A 68 -5.03 2.28 36.59
N GLY A 69 -4.01 2.77 37.32
CA GLY A 69 -3.01 1.93 37.99
C GLY A 69 -1.75 1.62 37.17
N TYR A 70 -1.66 2.08 35.92
CA TYR A 70 -0.47 1.94 35.08
C TYR A 70 0.23 3.29 34.87
N SER A 71 1.53 3.27 34.56
CA SER A 71 2.32 4.47 34.25
C SER A 71 3.03 4.28 32.91
N GLN A 72 3.16 5.35 32.13
CA GLN A 72 3.87 5.30 30.85
C GLN A 72 5.37 5.11 31.09
N ILE A 73 5.94 4.09 30.45
CA ILE A 73 7.39 3.92 30.36
C ILE A 73 7.85 4.64 29.09
N LYS A 74 8.77 5.59 29.23
CA LYS A 74 9.52 6.17 28.10
C LYS A 74 10.86 5.45 28.01
N ILE A 75 11.21 5.00 26.81
CA ILE A 75 12.51 4.39 26.51
C ILE A 75 13.22 5.40 25.61
N ASP A 76 14.38 5.88 26.06
CA ASP A 76 15.27 6.78 25.31
C ASP A 76 16.13 6.01 24.29
#